data_AF-A0A175K0R9-F1
#
_entry.id   AF-A0A175K0R9-F1
#
_cell.length_a   1.000
_cell.length_b   1.000
_cell.length_c   1.000
_cell.angle_alpha   90.00
_cell.angle_beta   90.00
_cell.angle_gamma   90.00
#
_symmetry.space_group_name_H-M   'P 1'
#
loop_
_entity.id
_entity.type
_entity.pdbx_description
1 polymer ?
#
loop_
_entity_poly.entity_id
_entity_poly.type
_entity_poly.pdbx_seq_one_letter_code
_entity_poly.pdbx_strand_id
1 'polypeptide(L)'
;MFTACSDDWNLYTYDIRRLNEARTIHKGHLGPVLTVDYSPTGREFATGSYDKCIRIYNEWCGYARDCYHTQRMQKVFNVCYSGDGHYIFSGSDEGNIRIWKAFASESTKIKDKREIAKLNYLNGLKKKYKDMPEIRRIANHIHLPKELMHTKTIRDTMILSEKKKELNRKKHAKKERKTKKEKEENGNEN
;
A
#
# COMPACT_ATOMS: atom_id res chain seq x y z
N MET A 1 18.12 0.34 4.26
CA MET A 1 16.86 0.00 3.58
C MET A 1 16.36 1.26 2.93
N PHE A 2 15.96 1.20 1.67
CA PHE A 2 15.41 2.34 0.95
C PHE A 2 14.15 1.90 0.21
N THR A 3 13.20 2.82 0.03
CA THR A 3 11.99 2.56 -0.76
C THR A 3 12.11 3.28 -2.08
N ALA A 4 11.90 2.54 -3.16
CA ALA A 4 11.81 3.07 -4.51
C ALA A 4 10.33 3.26 -4.89
N CYS A 5 10.02 4.44 -5.41
CA CYS A 5 8.78 4.70 -6.12
C CYS A 5 8.91 4.20 -7.56
N SER A 6 7.80 3.73 -8.13
CA SER A 6 7.77 3.23 -9.50
C SER A 6 6.52 3.72 -10.22
N ASP A 7 6.60 3.72 -11.55
CA ASP A 7 5.46 4.01 -12.42
C ASP A 7 4.41 2.89 -12.42
N ASP A 8 4.77 1.69 -11.97
CA ASP A 8 3.89 0.50 -11.83
C ASP A 8 2.88 0.63 -10.67
N TRP A 9 2.72 1.85 -10.14
CA TRP A 9 1.80 2.22 -9.05
C TRP A 9 2.12 1.54 -7.71
N ASN A 10 3.28 0.89 -7.62
CA ASN A 10 3.73 0.19 -6.44
C ASN A 10 4.94 0.91 -5.85
N LEU A 11 5.21 0.63 -4.58
CA LEU A 11 6.50 0.94 -3.99
C LEU A 11 7.21 -0.34 -3.61
N TYR A 12 8.53 -0.31 -3.79
CA TYR A 12 9.39 -1.45 -3.52
C TYR A 12 10.38 -1.04 -2.44
N THR A 13 10.35 -1.72 -1.31
CA THR A 13 11.36 -1.50 -0.28
C THR A 13 12.46 -2.54 -0.40
N TYR A 14 13.70 -2.08 -0.55
CA TYR A 14 14.89 -2.89 -0.74
C TYR A 14 15.83 -2.81 0.46
N ASP A 15 16.49 -3.92 0.75
CA ASP A 15 17.70 -3.92 1.58
C ASP A 15 18.92 -3.70 0.68
N ILE A 16 19.79 -2.76 1.04
CA ILE A 16 20.95 -2.41 0.22
C ILE A 16 21.95 -3.57 0.11
N ARG A 17 21.95 -4.49 1.09
CA ARG A 17 22.81 -5.68 1.09
C ARG A 17 22.29 -6.79 0.17
N ARG A 18 21.00 -6.77 -0.18
CA ARG A 18 20.30 -7.80 -0.95
C ARG A 18 19.32 -7.13 -1.91
N LEU A 19 19.81 -6.79 -3.10
CA LEU A 19 19.05 -6.08 -4.14
C LEU A 19 18.30 -7.02 -5.10
N ASN A 20 18.54 -8.34 -5.02
CA ASN A 20 17.94 -9.31 -5.95
C ASN A 20 16.42 -9.42 -5.80
N GLU A 21 15.89 -9.15 -4.60
CA GLU A 21 14.48 -9.27 -4.29
C GLU A 21 14.02 -8.07 -3.46
N ALA A 22 12.82 -7.57 -3.73
CA ALA A 22 12.20 -6.55 -2.89
C ALA A 22 11.79 -7.20 -1.57
N ARG A 23 12.16 -6.58 -0.44
CA ARG A 23 11.80 -7.05 0.90
C ARG A 23 10.30 -6.96 1.15
N THR A 24 9.71 -5.84 0.74
CA THR A 24 8.26 -5.59 0.84
C THR A 24 7.80 -4.85 -0.40
N ILE A 25 6.66 -5.26 -0.94
CA ILE A 25 5.97 -4.55 -2.03
C ILE A 25 4.73 -3.89 -1.43
N HIS A 26 4.68 -2.57 -1.53
CA HIS A 26 3.56 -1.77 -1.05
C HIS A 26 2.62 -1.48 -2.20
N LYS A 27 1.38 -1.93 -2.07
CA LYS A 27 0.33 -1.81 -3.08
C LYS A 27 -0.77 -0.91 -2.54
N GLY A 28 -1.48 -0.24 -3.44
CA GLY A 28 -2.68 0.51 -3.10
C GLY A 28 -2.86 1.83 -3.83
N HIS A 29 -1.81 2.37 -4.47
CA HIS A 29 -1.95 3.50 -5.38
C HIS A 29 -2.60 3.08 -6.69
N LEU A 30 -3.34 4.00 -7.30
CA LEU A 30 -4.04 3.80 -8.56
C LEU A 30 -3.41 4.53 -9.75
N GLY A 31 -2.34 5.29 -9.48
CA GLY A 31 -1.53 5.97 -10.48
C GLY A 31 -0.06 5.93 -10.10
N PRO A 32 0.83 6.45 -10.97
CA PRO A 32 2.27 6.48 -10.72
C PRO A 32 2.59 7.11 -9.37
N VAL A 33 3.53 6.51 -8.64
CA VAL A 33 3.98 7.07 -7.37
C VAL A 33 5.14 8.01 -7.68
N LEU A 34 4.98 9.28 -7.36
CA LEU A 34 5.92 10.32 -7.75
C LEU A 34 6.99 10.57 -6.69
N THR A 35 6.63 10.36 -5.43
CA THR A 35 7.48 10.71 -4.29
C THR A 35 7.24 9.78 -3.11
N VAL A 36 8.29 9.56 -2.34
CA VAL A 36 8.26 8.91 -1.03
C VAL A 36 9.13 9.70 -0.08
N ASP A 37 8.68 9.84 1.15
CA ASP A 37 9.51 10.35 2.23
C ASP A 37 9.29 9.56 3.51
N TYR A 38 10.38 9.34 4.25
CA TYR A 38 10.36 8.57 5.47
C TYR A 38 10.04 9.45 6.67
N SER A 39 9.28 8.89 7.61
CA SER A 39 9.18 9.49 8.94
C SER A 39 10.59 9.54 9.56
N PRO A 40 10.92 10.59 10.34
CA PRO A 40 12.16 10.64 11.11
C PRO A 40 12.32 9.44 12.08
N THR A 41 11.22 8.78 12.43
CA THR A 41 11.23 7.55 13.24
C THR A 41 11.63 6.29 12.46
N GLY A 42 11.63 6.34 11.12
CA GLY A 42 11.93 5.24 10.20
C GLY A 42 10.86 4.14 10.10
N ARG A 43 9.81 4.18 10.93
CA ARG A 43 8.78 3.13 11.00
C ARG A 43 7.67 3.27 9.96
N GLU A 44 7.46 4.48 9.50
CA GLU A 44 6.44 4.83 8.52
C GLU A 44 7.05 5.68 7.41
N PHE A 45 6.38 5.70 6.27
CA PHE A 45 6.71 6.58 5.16
C PHE A 45 5.44 7.03 4.45
N ALA A 46 5.51 8.20 3.85
CA ALA A 46 4.40 8.87 3.19
C ALA A 46 4.73 8.97 1.72
N THR A 47 3.70 8.86 0.90
CA THR A 47 3.85 8.71 -0.55
C THR A 47 2.83 9.59 -1.24
N GLY A 48 3.29 10.29 -2.27
CA GLY A 48 2.44 11.10 -3.14
C GLY A 48 2.32 10.42 -4.50
N SER A 49 1.09 10.36 -5.02
CA SER A 49 0.82 9.76 -6.32
C SER A 49 0.11 10.74 -7.24
N TYR A 50 0.24 10.44 -8.53
CA TYR A 50 -0.52 11.06 -9.60
C TYR A 50 -2.05 10.85 -9.45
N ASP A 51 -2.49 9.86 -8.66
CA ASP A 51 -3.90 9.58 -8.38
C ASP A 51 -4.56 10.58 -7.41
N LYS A 52 -3.87 11.69 -7.08
CA LYS A 52 -4.35 12.77 -6.20
C LYS A 52 -4.55 12.31 -4.75
N CYS A 53 -3.87 11.23 -4.35
CA CYS A 53 -3.87 10.76 -2.98
C CYS A 53 -2.47 10.79 -2.37
N ILE A 54 -2.46 11.01 -1.06
CA ILE A 54 -1.30 10.80 -0.21
C ILE A 54 -1.59 9.54 0.59
N ARG A 55 -0.69 8.57 0.56
CA ARG A 55 -0.83 7.34 1.34
C ARG A 55 0.31 7.22 2.33
N ILE A 56 -0.03 6.83 3.54
CA ILE A 56 0.95 6.51 4.58
C ILE A 56 1.05 5.00 4.69
N TYR A 57 2.26 4.49 4.68
CA TYR A 57 2.57 3.07 4.82
C TYR A 57 3.41 2.84 6.06
N ASN A 58 3.26 1.65 6.63
CA ASN A 58 4.18 1.13 7.62
C ASN A 58 5.22 0.27 6.88
N GLU A 59 6.50 0.35 7.27
CA GLU A 59 7.62 -0.36 6.61
C GLU A 59 7.33 -1.86 6.37
N TRP A 60 6.66 -2.51 7.33
CA TRP A 60 6.41 -3.96 7.29
C TRP A 60 5.04 -4.34 6.71
N CYS A 61 4.19 -3.36 6.39
CA CYS A 61 2.84 -3.60 5.89
C CYS A 61 2.72 -3.19 4.43
N GLY A 62 2.50 -4.16 3.54
CA GLY A 62 2.31 -3.90 2.10
C GLY A 62 1.03 -3.16 1.70
N TYR A 63 0.23 -2.71 2.68
CA TYR A 63 -0.99 -1.94 2.47
C TYR A 63 -0.91 -0.61 3.22
N ALA A 64 -1.56 0.41 2.66
CA ALA A 64 -1.61 1.74 3.26
C ALA A 64 -2.35 1.70 4.60
N ARG A 65 -1.80 2.43 5.58
CA ARG A 65 -2.42 2.71 6.88
C ARG A 65 -3.53 3.73 6.71
N ASP A 66 -3.20 4.88 6.14
CA ASP A 66 -4.11 6.00 5.90
C ASP A 66 -4.00 6.48 4.45
N CYS A 67 -5.07 7.10 3.97
CA CYS A 67 -5.14 7.75 2.65
C CYS A 67 -5.76 9.13 2.83
N TYR A 68 -5.02 10.18 2.48
CA TYR A 68 -5.52 11.54 2.43
C TYR A 68 -5.83 11.93 0.99
N HIS A 69 -7.02 12.48 0.81
CA HIS A 69 -7.47 13.03 -0.46
C HIS A 69 -8.38 14.23 -0.18
N THR A 70 -8.50 15.12 -1.17
CA THR A 70 -9.46 16.23 -1.14
C THR A 70 -9.91 16.49 -2.56
N GLN A 71 -11.17 16.87 -2.76
CA GLN A 71 -11.72 17.08 -4.10
C GLN A 71 -10.96 18.14 -4.93
N ARG A 72 -10.44 19.17 -4.25
CA ARG A 72 -9.63 20.22 -4.87
C ARG A 72 -8.20 19.78 -5.17
N MET A 73 -7.70 18.78 -4.45
CA MET A 73 -6.32 18.33 -4.58
C MET A 73 -6.09 17.70 -5.95
N GLN A 74 -5.12 18.22 -6.69
CA GLN A 74 -4.68 17.63 -7.94
C GLN A 74 -3.51 16.67 -7.69
N LYS A 75 -2.71 16.37 -8.71
CA LYS A 75 -1.59 15.42 -8.61
C LYS A 75 -0.63 15.88 -7.51
N VAL A 76 -0.08 14.92 -6.76
CA VAL A 76 0.83 15.21 -5.65
C VAL A 76 2.25 14.89 -6.10
N PHE A 77 3.05 15.93 -6.34
CA PHE A 77 4.41 15.77 -6.82
C PHE A 77 5.41 15.51 -5.71
N ASN A 78 5.27 16.21 -4.59
CA ASN A 78 6.20 16.13 -3.47
C ASN A 78 5.46 15.90 -2.16
N VAL A 79 6.06 15.08 -1.31
CA VAL A 79 5.60 14.80 0.05
C VAL A 79 6.82 14.84 0.96
N CYS A 80 6.69 15.45 2.13
CA CYS A 80 7.76 15.58 3.10
C CYS A 80 7.21 15.40 4.52
N TYR A 81 7.90 14.64 5.36
CA TYR A 81 7.62 14.57 6.78
C TYR A 81 8.21 15.78 7.51
N SER A 82 7.45 16.28 8.49
CA SER A 82 8.01 17.16 9.49
C SER A 82 9.06 16.41 10.33
N GLY A 83 10.09 17.13 10.80
CA GLY A 83 11.15 16.56 11.64
C GLY A 83 10.65 16.02 12.99
N ASP A 84 9.46 16.45 13.43
CA ASP A 84 8.77 15.89 14.60
C ASP A 84 8.01 14.57 14.30
N GLY A 85 7.84 14.21 13.02
CA GLY A 85 7.09 13.04 12.58
C GLY A 85 5.58 13.12 12.74
N HIS A 86 5.03 14.24 13.22
CA HIS A 86 3.60 14.40 13.46
C HIS A 86 2.84 15.00 12.27
N TYR A 87 3.55 15.66 11.37
CA TYR A 87 2.95 16.33 10.21
C TYR A 87 3.58 15.85 8.90
N ILE A 88 2.77 15.94 7.84
CA ILE A 88 3.15 15.63 6.46
C ILE A 88 2.78 16.83 5.60
N PHE A 89 3.76 17.34 4.87
CA PHE A 89 3.60 18.37 3.87
C PHE A 89 3.38 17.73 2.51
N SER A 90 2.46 18.28 1.71
CA SER A 90 2.22 17.83 0.35
C SER A 90 2.20 19.03 -0.60
N GLY A 91 3.04 18.98 -1.63
CA GLY A 91 3.01 19.90 -2.76
C GLY A 91 2.19 19.32 -3.91
N SER A 92 1.12 20.01 -4.28
CA SER A 92 0.25 19.60 -5.40
C SER A 92 0.46 20.48 -6.63
N ASP A 93 0.11 19.94 -7.80
CA ASP A 93 0.14 20.60 -9.12
C ASP A 93 -0.65 21.91 -9.16
N GLU A 94 -1.67 22.05 -8.31
CA GLU A 94 -2.47 23.28 -8.21
C GLU A 94 -1.73 24.48 -7.58
N GLY A 95 -0.45 24.33 -7.22
CA GLY A 95 0.36 25.35 -6.57
C GLY A 95 0.17 25.48 -5.06
N ASN A 96 -0.72 24.68 -4.46
CA ASN A 96 -0.97 24.67 -3.02
C ASN A 96 -0.05 23.69 -2.29
N ILE A 97 0.50 24.15 -1.17
CA ILE A 97 1.15 23.29 -0.15
C ILE A 97 0.13 23.04 0.95
N ARG A 98 -0.15 21.77 1.26
CA ARG A 98 -1.04 21.37 2.34
C ARG A 98 -0.28 20.67 3.46
N ILE A 99 -0.83 20.80 4.66
CA ILE A 99 -0.32 20.16 5.87
C ILE A 99 -1.35 19.15 6.35
N TRP A 100 -0.90 17.93 6.57
CA TRP A 100 -1.67 16.82 7.09
C TRP A 100 -1.07 16.38 8.41
N LYS A 101 -1.90 15.86 9.31
CA LYS A 101 -1.39 15.10 10.46
C LYS A 101 -0.96 13.72 9.97
N ALA A 102 0.13 13.18 10.49
CA ALA A 102 0.52 11.79 10.22
C ALA A 102 -0.50 10.82 10.83
N PHE A 103 -0.98 11.09 12.05
CA PHE A 103 -2.04 10.32 12.69
C PHE A 103 -3.34 11.12 12.69
N ALA A 104 -4.29 10.75 11.82
CA ALA A 104 -5.55 11.49 11.64
C ALA A 104 -6.34 11.66 12.95
N SER A 105 -6.39 10.61 13.78
CA SER A 105 -7.14 10.62 15.03
C SER A 105 -6.40 11.28 16.20
N GLU A 106 -5.12 11.64 16.03
CA GLU A 106 -4.34 12.18 17.12
C GLU A 106 -4.62 13.68 17.34
N SER A 107 -4.94 14.01 18.59
CA SER A 107 -5.04 15.39 19.06
C SER A 107 -3.65 15.93 19.40
N THR A 108 -3.36 17.14 18.92
CA THR A 108 -2.12 17.90 19.21
C THR A 108 -2.19 18.62 20.56
N LYS A 109 -3.33 18.56 21.27
CA LYS A 109 -3.49 19.19 22.58
C LYS A 109 -2.60 18.48 23.61
N ILE A 110 -2.19 19.23 24.63
CA ILE A 110 -1.57 18.65 25.83
C ILE A 110 -2.60 17.70 26.47
N LYS A 111 -2.22 16.44 26.64
CA LYS A 111 -3.09 15.37 27.16
C LYS A 111 -2.79 15.14 28.63
N ASP A 112 -3.83 14.92 29.42
CA ASP A 112 -3.67 14.55 30.83
C ASP A 112 -3.10 13.13 30.97
N LYS A 113 -2.41 12.85 32.08
CA LYS A 113 -1.85 11.50 32.35
C LYS A 113 -2.90 10.39 32.25
N ARG A 114 -4.12 10.65 32.72
CA ARG A 114 -5.26 9.71 32.64
C ARG A 114 -5.68 9.45 31.19
N GLU A 115 -5.72 10.50 30.37
CA GLU A 115 -6.06 10.40 28.96
C GLU A 115 -5.00 9.61 28.17
N ILE A 116 -3.72 9.87 28.45
CA ILE A 116 -2.59 9.12 27.86
C ILE A 116 -2.69 7.64 28.22
N ALA A 117 -2.94 7.30 29.50
CA ALA A 117 -3.09 5.91 29.94
C ALA A 117 -4.27 5.22 29.24
N LYS A 118 -5.42 5.90 29.10
CA LYS A 118 -6.58 5.39 28.37
C LYS A 118 -6.24 5.14 26.89
N LEU A 119 -5.56 6.08 26.23
CA LEU A 119 -5.19 5.96 24.82
C LEU A 119 -4.20 4.80 24.59
N ASN A 120 -3.21 4.64 25.48
CA ASN A 120 -2.27 3.52 25.44
C ASN A 120 -2.99 2.18 25.62
N TYR A 121 -3.94 2.10 26.57
CA TYR A 121 -4.77 0.91 26.76
C TYR A 121 -5.59 0.57 25.51
N LEU A 122 -6.28 1.55 24.92
CA LEU A 122 -7.07 1.37 23.70
C LEU A 122 -6.21 0.95 22.50
N ASN A 123 -5.02 1.52 22.36
CA ASN A 123 -4.08 1.14 21.30
C ASN A 123 -3.56 -0.30 21.50
N GLY A 124 -3.27 -0.69 22.75
CA GLY A 124 -2.93 -2.07 23.09
C GLY A 124 -4.06 -3.05 22.76
N LEU A 125 -5.30 -2.67 23.06
CA LEU A 125 -6.49 -3.47 22.76
C LEU A 125 -6.69 -3.63 21.25
N LYS A 126 -6.62 -2.53 20.49
CA LYS A 126 -6.70 -2.56 19.02
C LYS A 126 -5.62 -3.45 18.42
N LYS A 127 -4.40 -3.42 18.95
CA LYS A 127 -3.30 -4.29 18.50
C LYS A 127 -3.57 -5.76 18.81
N LYS A 128 -4.08 -6.08 20.01
CA LYS A 128 -4.40 -7.46 20.43
C LYS A 128 -5.50 -8.08 19.59
N TYR A 129 -6.53 -7.31 19.23
CA TYR A 129 -7.71 -7.80 18.50
C TYR A 129 -7.72 -7.40 17.01
N LYS A 130 -6.57 -7.02 16.44
CA LYS A 130 -6.45 -6.55 15.05
C LYS A 130 -6.95 -7.57 14.02
N ASP A 131 -6.75 -8.86 14.29
CA ASP A 131 -7.03 -9.92 13.33
C ASP A 131 -8.50 -10.36 13.30
N MET A 132 -9.31 -9.91 14.27
CA MET A 132 -10.75 -10.17 14.30
C MET A 132 -11.41 -9.55 13.05
N PRO A 133 -12.31 -10.28 12.36
CA PRO A 133 -12.79 -9.88 11.03
C PRO A 133 -13.54 -8.54 11.04
N GLU A 134 -14.37 -8.29 12.06
CA GLU A 134 -15.13 -7.05 12.19
C GLU A 134 -14.22 -5.84 12.43
N ILE A 135 -13.27 -5.98 13.37
CA ILE A 135 -12.30 -4.93 13.72
C ILE A 135 -11.41 -4.64 12.51
N ARG A 136 -10.90 -5.69 11.85
CA ARG A 136 -10.07 -5.57 10.65
C ARG A 136 -10.81 -4.87 9.52
N ARG A 137 -12.08 -5.21 9.29
CA ARG A 137 -12.91 -4.58 8.25
C ARG A 137 -13.09 -3.09 8.52
N ILE A 138 -13.38 -2.71 9.77
CA ILE A 138 -13.57 -1.30 10.15
C ILE A 138 -12.24 -0.54 10.09
N ALA A 139 -11.17 -1.11 10.63
CA ALA A 139 -9.85 -0.47 10.67
C ALA A 139 -9.26 -0.26 9.27
N ASN A 140 -9.50 -1.20 8.34
CA ASN A 140 -9.01 -1.09 6.96
C ASN A 140 -9.98 -0.35 6.03
N HIS A 141 -11.15 0.07 6.51
CA HIS A 141 -12.12 0.77 5.69
C HIS A 141 -11.63 2.20 5.42
N ILE A 142 -11.14 2.42 4.20
CA ILE A 142 -10.67 3.72 3.73
C ILE A 142 -11.71 4.27 2.75
N HIS A 143 -12.16 5.50 2.98
CA HIS A 143 -12.97 6.22 2.02
C HIS A 143 -12.07 6.68 0.86
N LEU A 144 -12.49 6.38 -0.36
CA LEU A 144 -11.87 6.90 -1.58
C LEU A 144 -12.91 7.67 -2.39
N PRO A 145 -12.50 8.70 -3.16
CA PRO A 145 -13.34 9.35 -4.15
C PRO A 145 -13.97 8.34 -5.11
N LYS A 146 -15.16 8.65 -5.62
CA LYS A 146 -15.90 7.77 -6.55
C LYS A 146 -15.07 7.42 -7.80
N GLU A 147 -14.34 8.38 -8.36
CA GLU A 147 -13.44 8.18 -9.51
C GLU A 147 -12.36 7.14 -9.21
N LEU A 148 -11.73 7.23 -8.03
CA LEU A 148 -10.71 6.28 -7.59
C LEU A 148 -11.30 4.93 -7.25
N MET A 149 -12.52 4.87 -6.69
CA MET A 149 -13.19 3.59 -6.47
C MET A 149 -13.52 2.88 -7.78
N HIS A 150 -13.98 3.62 -8.79
CA HIS A 150 -14.28 3.05 -10.10
C HIS A 150 -13.03 2.49 -10.79
N THR A 151 -11.95 3.28 -10.84
CA THR A 151 -10.66 2.83 -11.39
C THR A 151 -10.08 1.66 -10.61
N LYS A 152 -10.27 1.62 -9.27
CA LYS A 152 -9.91 0.48 -8.43
C LYS A 152 -10.64 -0.79 -8.84
N THR A 153 -11.97 -0.72 -8.99
CA THR A 153 -12.78 -1.87 -9.38
C THR A 153 -12.37 -2.39 -10.76
N ILE A 154 -12.15 -1.50 -11.74
CA ILE A 154 -11.65 -1.90 -13.06
C ILE A 154 -10.29 -2.59 -12.93
N ARG A 155 -9.35 -2.02 -12.18
CA ARG A 155 -8.03 -2.62 -11.98
C ARG A 155 -8.10 -3.98 -11.29
N ASP A 156 -8.89 -4.11 -10.23
CA ASP A 156 -9.03 -5.36 -9.49
C ASP A 156 -9.64 -6.45 -10.38
N THR A 157 -10.62 -6.11 -11.21
CA THR A 157 -11.19 -7.05 -12.20
C THR A 157 -10.18 -7.45 -13.28
N MET A 158 -9.36 -6.51 -13.77
CA MET A 158 -8.26 -6.79 -14.70
C MET A 158 -7.23 -7.76 -14.08
N ILE A 159 -6.75 -7.47 -12.86
CA ILE A 159 -5.78 -8.33 -12.15
C ILE A 159 -6.33 -9.73 -11.91
N LEU A 160 -7.60 -9.86 -11.51
CA LEU A 160 -8.25 -11.16 -11.32
C LEU A 160 -8.36 -11.93 -12.64
N SER A 161 -8.68 -11.25 -13.73
CA SER A 161 -8.73 -11.83 -15.08
C SER A 161 -7.36 -12.34 -15.55
N GLU A 162 -6.31 -11.53 -15.38
CA GLU A 162 -4.92 -11.90 -15.73
C GLU A 162 -4.44 -13.10 -14.91
N LYS A 163 -4.63 -13.07 -13.58
CA LYS A 163 -4.29 -14.22 -12.71
C LYS A 163 -5.03 -15.49 -13.14
N LYS A 164 -6.31 -15.37 -13.51
CA LYS A 164 -7.09 -16.51 -14.01
C LYS A 164 -6.51 -17.05 -15.32
N LYS A 165 -6.15 -16.17 -16.26
CA LYS A 165 -5.50 -16.56 -17.53
C LYS A 165 -4.18 -17.28 -17.30
N GLU A 166 -3.33 -16.77 -16.41
CA GLU A 166 -2.06 -17.42 -16.07
C GLU A 166 -2.24 -18.78 -15.43
N LEU A 167 -3.18 -18.92 -14.49
CA LEU A 167 -3.48 -20.20 -13.86
C LEU A 167 -3.96 -21.22 -14.89
N ASN A 168 -4.79 -20.80 -15.85
CA ASN A 168 -5.22 -21.66 -16.94
C ASN A 168 -4.04 -22.04 -17.84
N ARG A 169 -3.18 -21.10 -18.24
CA ARG A 169 -1.96 -21.39 -19.02
C ARG A 169 -1.06 -22.41 -18.32
N LYS A 170 -0.83 -22.25 -17.00
CA LYS A 170 -0.04 -23.20 -16.20
C LYS A 170 -0.69 -24.58 -16.14
N LYS A 171 -2.02 -24.66 -15.99
CA LYS A 171 -2.77 -25.92 -15.99
C LYS A 171 -2.69 -26.64 -17.34
N HIS A 172 -2.91 -25.91 -18.44
CA HIS A 172 -2.85 -26.47 -19.79
C HIS A 172 -1.42 -26.89 -20.19
N ALA A 173 -0.41 -26.07 -19.89
CA ALA A 173 0.99 -26.44 -20.13
C ALA A 173 1.42 -27.69 -19.35
N LYS A 174 0.95 -27.86 -18.11
CA LYS A 174 1.19 -29.08 -17.31
C LYS A 174 0.48 -30.29 -17.91
N LYS A 175 -0.74 -30.12 -18.41
CA LYS A 175 -1.51 -31.18 -19.08
C LYS A 175 -0.81 -31.64 -20.36
N GLU A 176 -0.37 -30.69 -21.21
CA GLU A 176 0.37 -30.97 -22.44
C GLU A 176 1.70 -31.69 -22.19
N ARG A 177 2.46 -31.28 -21.17
CA ARG A 177 3.69 -31.98 -20.77
C ARG A 177 3.43 -33.42 -20.33
N LYS A 178 2.33 -33.70 -19.63
CA LYS A 178 1.95 -35.08 -19.25
C LYS A 178 1.58 -35.93 -20.46
N THR A 179 0.79 -35.38 -21.39
CA THR A 179 0.37 -36.11 -22.59
C THR A 179 1.54 -36.42 -23.53
N LYS A 180 2.57 -35.55 -23.57
CA LYS A 180 3.80 -35.84 -24.32
C LYS A 180 4.60 -37.00 -23.69
N LYS A 181 4.76 -37.01 -22.36
CA LYS A 181 5.43 -38.09 -21.64
C LYS A 181 4.74 -39.45 -21.82
N GLU A 182 3.42 -39.50 -21.69
CA GLU A 182 2.64 -40.74 -21.88
C GLU A 182 2.77 -41.29 -23.32
N LYS A 183 2.90 -40.41 -24.32
CA LYS A 183 3.14 -40.83 -25.72
C LYS A 183 4.57 -41.31 -25.97
N GLU A 184 5.55 -40.74 -25.29
CA GLU A 184 6.96 -41.19 -25.36
C GLU A 184 7.15 -42.54 -24.65
N GLU A 185 6.47 -42.77 -23.53
CA GLU A 185 6.51 -44.04 -22.79
C GLU A 185 5.84 -45.17 -23.60
N ASN A 186 4.65 -44.94 -24.16
CA ASN A 186 3.94 -45.94 -24.98
C ASN A 186 4.57 -46.17 -26.37
N GLY A 187 5.44 -45.27 -26.84
CA GLY A 187 6.15 -45.39 -28.11
C GLY A 187 7.42 -46.25 -28.03
N ASN A 188 7.92 -46.54 -26.83
CA ASN A 188 9.11 -47.36 -26.60
C ASN A 188 8.79 -48.84 -26.26
N GLU A 189 7.51 -49.22 -26.21
CA GLU A 189 7.05 -50.58 -25.90
C GLU A 189 6.73 -51.44 -27.14
N ASN A 190 7.02 -50.96 -28.36
CA ASN A 190 6.92 -51.73 -29.62
C ASN A 190 8.28 -51.83 -30.31
#